data_AF-A0A2U1IUU1-F1
#
_entry.id   AF-A0A2U1IUU1-F1
#
_cell.length_a   1.000
_cell.length_b   1.000
_cell.length_c   1.000
_cell.angle_alpha   90.00
_cell.angle_beta   90.00
_cell.angle_gamma   90.00
#
_symmetry.space_group_name_H-M   'P 1'
#
loop_
_entity.id
_entity.type
_entity.pdbx_description
1 polymer ?
#
loop_
_entity_poly.entity_id
_entity_poly.type
_entity_poly.pdbx_seq_one_letter_code
_entity_poly.pdbx_strand_id
1 'polypeptide(L)'
;MIIKKFASFLLKKRIIFAIIFVFIFVRLSLNVIYSQVPEEKSNINSTYYNLVRESAPLCKTPKRISYDALLEQGNRYIKFHHEYKPLAPKPNSTEPGVVQPVKHKYFFAMNLYNNQEIIPHLLQELLRVFEYLGPQNIYFSLYENGSGDSSKYILSMFKVTLDKLGIRNIVSVDREQKPKSVHRIEYLAKLRNKALEPLETESLNGRKYDKIVFMNDVVFCRNDILELLYQSEHQQSDMTCPLDFDTGGPDGREILFRDTWVARDLGGESFHKGLNDM
;
A
#
# COMPACT_ATOMS: atom_id res chain seq x y z
N MET A 1 -37.23 66.14 -18.47
CA MET A 1 -37.13 64.88 -17.68
C MET A 1 -37.05 63.60 -18.53
N ILE A 2 -37.29 63.64 -19.85
CA ILE A 2 -37.38 62.45 -20.73
C ILE A 2 -36.00 61.98 -21.26
N ILE A 3 -35.07 62.91 -21.52
CA ILE A 3 -33.75 62.61 -22.13
C ILE A 3 -32.82 61.81 -21.20
N LYS A 4 -32.82 62.09 -19.88
CA LYS A 4 -32.01 61.36 -18.89
C LYS A 4 -32.45 59.90 -18.70
N LYS A 5 -33.75 59.60 -18.81
CA LYS A 5 -34.28 58.22 -18.76
C LYS A 5 -33.88 57.41 -20.00
N PHE A 6 -33.86 58.04 -21.17
CA PHE A 6 -33.48 57.38 -22.43
C PHE A 6 -31.98 57.03 -22.47
N ALA A 7 -31.12 57.93 -21.99
CA ALA A 7 -29.68 57.68 -21.88
C ALA A 7 -29.35 56.57 -20.86
N SER A 8 -30.03 56.53 -19.71
CA SER A 8 -29.91 55.45 -18.71
C SER A 8 -30.36 54.09 -19.26
N PHE A 9 -31.42 54.07 -20.07
CA PHE A 9 -31.91 52.87 -20.73
C PHE A 9 -30.93 52.33 -21.78
N LEU A 10 -30.34 53.21 -22.59
CA LEU A 10 -29.30 52.87 -23.57
C LEU A 10 -28.02 52.35 -22.90
N LEU A 11 -27.61 52.95 -21.77
CA LEU A 11 -26.44 52.51 -21.00
C LEU A 11 -26.67 51.13 -20.37
N LYS A 12 -27.85 50.87 -19.80
CA LYS A 12 -28.22 49.54 -19.26
C LYS A 12 -28.25 48.47 -20.34
N LYS A 13 -28.79 48.76 -21.53
CA LYS A 13 -28.75 47.81 -22.66
C LYS A 13 -27.31 47.49 -23.08
N ARG A 14 -26.42 48.48 -23.16
CA ARG A 14 -25.00 48.27 -23.48
C ARG A 14 -24.28 47.39 -22.45
N ILE A 15 -24.57 47.58 -21.16
CA ILE A 15 -23.99 46.75 -20.08
C ILE A 15 -24.51 45.31 -20.17
N ILE A 16 -25.81 45.10 -20.41
CA ILE A 16 -26.39 43.76 -20.56
C ILE A 16 -25.79 43.05 -21.78
N PHE A 17 -25.65 43.73 -22.91
CA PHE A 17 -24.99 43.18 -24.10
C PHE A 17 -23.52 42.82 -23.84
N ALA A 18 -22.78 43.64 -23.09
CA ALA A 18 -21.40 43.35 -22.71
C ALA A 18 -21.31 42.11 -21.80
N ILE A 19 -22.22 41.96 -20.82
CA ILE A 19 -22.26 40.79 -19.94
C ILE A 19 -22.58 39.52 -20.73
N ILE A 20 -23.56 39.56 -21.63
CA ILE A 20 -23.92 38.43 -22.49
C ILE A 20 -22.74 38.06 -23.39
N PHE A 21 -22.05 39.05 -23.97
CA PHE A 21 -20.89 38.82 -24.82
C PHE A 21 -19.74 38.16 -24.04
N VAL A 22 -19.42 38.64 -22.83
CA VAL A 22 -18.43 38.01 -21.96
C VAL A 22 -18.83 36.58 -21.59
N PHE A 23 -20.12 36.34 -21.29
CA PHE A 23 -20.60 35.01 -20.93
C PHE A 23 -20.50 34.01 -22.10
N ILE A 24 -20.84 34.46 -23.32
CA ILE A 24 -20.69 33.69 -24.55
C ILE A 24 -19.22 33.43 -24.86
N PHE A 25 -18.35 34.45 -24.69
CA PHE A 25 -16.92 34.31 -24.94
C PHE A 25 -16.27 33.35 -23.95
N VAL A 26 -16.62 33.41 -22.66
CA VAL A 26 -16.15 32.45 -21.63
C VAL A 26 -16.67 31.03 -21.93
N ARG A 27 -17.95 30.87 -22.32
CA ARG A 27 -18.51 29.57 -22.74
C ARG A 27 -17.80 29.00 -23.96
N LEU A 28 -17.51 29.82 -24.97
CA LEU A 28 -16.79 29.40 -26.18
C LEU A 28 -15.34 29.05 -25.87
N SER A 29 -14.68 29.84 -25.02
CA SER A 29 -13.30 29.59 -24.56
C SER A 29 -13.22 28.28 -23.77
N LEU A 30 -14.14 28.05 -22.84
CA LEU A 30 -14.23 26.81 -22.07
C LEU A 30 -14.54 25.61 -22.95
N ASN A 31 -15.43 25.75 -23.96
CA ASN A 31 -15.71 24.68 -24.90
C ASN A 31 -14.52 24.35 -25.80
N VAL A 32 -13.71 25.34 -26.20
CA VAL A 32 -12.46 25.11 -26.95
C VAL A 32 -11.40 24.45 -26.08
N ILE A 33 -11.31 24.80 -24.80
CA ILE A 33 -10.43 24.11 -23.84
C ILE A 33 -10.92 22.67 -23.63
N TYR A 34 -12.23 22.45 -23.52
CA TYR A 34 -12.82 21.12 -23.32
C TYR A 34 -12.69 20.23 -24.56
N SER A 35 -12.69 20.80 -25.77
CA SER A 35 -12.50 20.05 -27.02
C SER A 35 -11.03 19.81 -27.39
N GLN A 36 -10.09 20.46 -26.71
CA GLN A 36 -8.64 20.23 -26.85
C GLN A 36 -8.05 19.33 -25.76
N VAL A 37 -8.82 18.89 -24.77
CA VAL A 37 -8.40 17.77 -23.91
C VAL A 37 -8.44 16.52 -24.76
N PRO A 38 -7.29 15.89 -25.08
CA PRO A 38 -7.29 14.66 -25.85
C PRO A 38 -8.03 13.60 -25.04
N GLU A 39 -9.01 12.92 -25.64
CA GLU A 39 -9.50 11.63 -25.16
C GLU A 39 -8.35 10.61 -25.32
N GLU A 40 -7.43 10.63 -24.38
CA GLU A 40 -6.41 9.60 -24.26
C GLU A 40 -7.11 8.32 -23.76
N LYS A 41 -7.57 7.50 -24.71
CA LYS A 41 -8.10 6.16 -24.41
C LYS A 41 -7.07 5.40 -23.57
N SER A 42 -7.48 5.10 -22.34
CA SER A 42 -6.66 4.63 -21.24
C SER A 42 -6.00 3.27 -21.47
N ASN A 43 -4.79 3.25 -22.02
CA ASN A 43 -3.87 2.11 -21.83
C ASN A 43 -3.26 2.07 -20.42
N ILE A 44 -3.38 3.17 -19.65
CA ILE A 44 -2.86 3.29 -18.28
C ILE A 44 -3.51 2.28 -17.34
N ASN A 45 -4.81 1.98 -17.52
CA ASN A 45 -5.49 0.95 -16.73
C ASN A 45 -4.90 -0.44 -17.03
N SER A 46 -4.77 -0.86 -18.28
CA SER A 46 -4.20 -2.18 -18.60
C SER A 46 -2.78 -2.37 -18.02
N THR A 47 -1.89 -1.40 -18.22
CA THR A 47 -0.50 -1.50 -17.78
C THR A 47 -0.37 -1.46 -16.27
N TYR A 48 -1.08 -0.57 -15.57
CA TYR A 48 -1.09 -0.53 -14.10
C TYR A 48 -1.72 -1.80 -13.51
N TYR A 49 -2.83 -2.28 -14.09
CA TYR A 49 -3.48 -3.51 -13.63
C TYR A 49 -2.58 -4.74 -13.82
N ASN A 50 -1.82 -4.84 -14.91
CA ASN A 50 -0.87 -5.94 -15.11
C ASN A 50 0.35 -5.81 -14.19
N LEU A 51 0.86 -4.57 -13.99
CA LEU A 51 1.99 -4.29 -13.13
C LEU A 51 1.72 -4.71 -11.67
N VAL A 52 0.52 -4.42 -11.17
CA VAL A 52 0.11 -4.79 -9.80
C VAL A 52 -0.20 -6.28 -9.67
N ARG A 53 -0.41 -7.02 -10.76
CA ARG A 53 -0.85 -8.44 -10.68
C ARG A 53 0.29 -9.45 -10.73
N GLU A 54 1.50 -9.02 -11.06
CA GLU A 54 2.64 -9.93 -11.12
C GLU A 54 3.29 -10.13 -9.76
N SER A 55 3.22 -11.36 -9.24
CA SER A 55 4.04 -11.80 -8.11
C SER A 55 5.54 -11.61 -8.40
N ALA A 56 6.33 -11.43 -7.34
CA ALA A 56 7.78 -11.34 -7.46
C ALA A 56 8.34 -12.56 -8.21
N PRO A 57 9.41 -12.41 -9.04
CA PRO A 57 10.00 -13.53 -9.77
C PRO A 57 10.32 -14.75 -8.91
N LEU A 58 10.82 -14.54 -7.68
CA LEU A 58 11.10 -15.60 -6.71
C LEU A 58 9.86 -16.47 -6.40
N CYS A 59 8.70 -15.84 -6.27
CA CYS A 59 7.41 -16.48 -5.96
C CYS A 59 6.88 -17.35 -7.10
N LYS A 60 7.40 -17.15 -8.32
CA LYS A 60 6.99 -17.87 -9.53
C LYS A 60 7.90 -19.08 -9.84
N THR A 61 8.97 -19.29 -9.07
CA THR A 61 9.88 -20.42 -9.33
C THR A 61 9.20 -21.76 -9.02
N PRO A 62 9.44 -22.84 -9.80
CA PRO A 62 8.83 -24.14 -9.54
C PRO A 62 9.13 -24.69 -8.14
N LYS A 63 10.35 -24.46 -7.64
CA LYS A 63 10.75 -24.84 -6.28
C LYS A 63 9.92 -24.10 -5.23
N ARG A 64 9.73 -22.80 -5.40
CA ARG A 64 8.93 -21.99 -4.48
C ARG A 64 7.47 -22.41 -4.49
N ILE A 65 6.87 -22.60 -5.67
CA ILE A 65 5.49 -23.07 -5.80
C ILE A 65 5.30 -24.43 -5.13
N SER A 66 6.23 -25.37 -5.37
CA SER A 66 6.19 -26.69 -4.74
C SER A 66 6.31 -26.61 -3.22
N TYR A 67 7.19 -25.74 -2.71
CA TYR A 67 7.37 -25.55 -1.27
C TYR A 67 6.14 -24.94 -0.60
N ASP A 68 5.57 -23.89 -1.20
CA ASP A 68 4.36 -23.24 -0.70
C ASP A 68 3.16 -24.21 -0.69
N ALA A 69 3.02 -25.03 -1.73
CA ALA A 69 2.00 -26.08 -1.79
C ALA A 69 2.17 -27.14 -0.69
N LEU A 70 3.41 -27.50 -0.35
CA LEU A 70 3.69 -28.42 0.76
C LEU A 70 3.31 -27.80 2.11
N LEU A 71 3.60 -26.52 2.34
CA LEU A 71 3.23 -25.85 3.59
C LEU A 71 1.72 -25.69 3.76
N GLU A 72 0.99 -25.51 2.66
CA GLU A 72 -0.46 -25.40 2.68
C GLU A 72 -1.17 -26.75 2.88
N GLN A 73 -0.47 -27.87 2.72
CA GLN A 73 -1.01 -29.18 3.05
C GLN A 73 -1.29 -29.29 4.56
N GLY A 74 -2.37 -30.00 4.92
CA GLY A 74 -2.63 -30.34 6.31
C GLY A 74 -3.13 -29.18 7.18
N ASN A 75 -3.87 -28.23 6.59
CA ASN A 75 -4.55 -27.16 7.33
C ASN A 75 -3.62 -26.21 8.11
N ARG A 76 -2.32 -26.16 7.80
CA ARG A 76 -1.32 -25.35 8.54
C ARG A 76 -1.76 -23.91 8.75
N TYR A 77 -2.24 -23.27 7.69
CA TYR A 77 -2.72 -21.90 7.71
C TYR A 77 -4.25 -21.79 7.83
N ILE A 78 -4.98 -22.89 8.01
CA ILE A 78 -6.46 -22.87 7.98
C ILE A 78 -7.04 -21.99 9.09
N LYS A 79 -6.33 -21.89 10.23
CA LYS A 79 -6.76 -21.09 11.37
C LYS A 79 -6.86 -19.59 11.03
N PHE A 80 -6.06 -19.15 10.05
CA PHE A 80 -6.03 -17.78 9.55
C PHE A 80 -6.90 -17.58 8.31
N HIS A 81 -7.28 -18.66 7.63
CA HIS A 81 -8.15 -18.58 6.47
C HIS A 81 -9.51 -18.04 6.90
N HIS A 82 -9.91 -16.93 6.30
CA HIS A 82 -11.28 -16.46 6.39
C HIS A 82 -12.01 -16.89 5.13
N GLU A 83 -13.13 -17.63 5.26
CA GLU A 83 -14.03 -17.84 4.13
C GLU A 83 -14.65 -16.49 3.74
N TYR A 84 -13.98 -15.75 2.86
CA TYR A 84 -14.52 -14.55 2.27
C TYR A 84 -15.64 -14.95 1.31
N LYS A 85 -16.89 -14.85 1.77
CA LYS A 85 -18.05 -14.75 0.88
C LYS A 85 -18.24 -13.26 0.59
N PRO A 86 -17.97 -12.77 -0.64
CA PRO A 86 -18.36 -11.42 -1.02
C PRO A 86 -19.85 -11.30 -0.71
N LEU A 87 -20.25 -10.31 0.09
CA LEU A 87 -21.66 -10.00 0.28
C LEU A 87 -22.20 -9.60 -1.09
N ALA A 88 -22.87 -10.52 -1.77
CA ALA A 88 -23.69 -10.17 -2.93
C ALA A 88 -24.61 -9.04 -2.50
N PRO A 89 -24.79 -7.97 -3.31
CA PRO A 89 -25.70 -6.90 -2.94
C PRO A 89 -27.08 -7.52 -2.77
N LYS A 90 -27.57 -7.63 -1.53
CA LYS A 90 -28.93 -8.09 -1.28
C LYS A 90 -29.85 -7.00 -1.81
N PRO A 91 -30.71 -7.29 -2.81
CA PRO A 91 -31.43 -6.22 -3.50
C PRO A 91 -32.42 -5.45 -2.61
N ASN A 92 -32.77 -5.92 -1.40
CA ASN A 92 -33.79 -5.29 -0.53
C ASN A 92 -33.74 -5.73 0.95
N SER A 93 -32.57 -5.76 1.62
CA SER A 93 -32.55 -6.02 3.07
C SER A 93 -32.05 -4.81 3.86
N THR A 94 -32.91 -4.25 4.71
CA THR A 94 -32.62 -3.18 5.69
C THR A 94 -31.94 -3.68 6.97
N GLU A 95 -31.64 -4.98 7.08
CA GLU A 95 -30.89 -5.51 8.22
C GLU A 95 -29.39 -5.56 7.92
N PRO A 96 -28.52 -5.08 8.84
CA PRO A 96 -27.08 -5.26 8.73
C PRO A 96 -26.77 -6.76 8.62
N GLY A 97 -26.12 -7.17 7.53
CA GLY A 97 -25.70 -8.56 7.37
C GLY A 97 -24.86 -9.00 8.58
N VAL A 98 -25.17 -10.17 9.14
CA VAL A 98 -24.42 -10.76 10.25
C VAL A 98 -22.97 -10.97 9.79
N VAL A 99 -22.09 -10.05 10.19
CA VAL A 99 -20.65 -10.18 9.99
C VAL A 99 -20.19 -11.31 10.91
N GLN A 100 -19.72 -12.41 10.32
CA GLN A 100 -19.10 -13.51 11.07
C GLN A 100 -18.06 -12.93 12.04
N PRO A 101 -17.98 -13.43 13.30
CA PRO A 101 -17.06 -12.87 14.28
C PRO A 101 -15.63 -12.88 13.75
N VAL A 102 -15.02 -11.70 13.72
CA VAL A 102 -13.62 -11.50 13.33
C VAL A 102 -12.73 -12.32 14.25
N LYS A 103 -12.04 -13.33 13.70
CA LYS A 103 -11.28 -14.30 14.50
C LYS A 103 -9.93 -13.76 14.99
N HIS A 104 -9.31 -12.87 14.22
CA HIS A 104 -8.07 -12.14 14.52
C HIS A 104 -8.01 -10.87 13.68
N LYS A 105 -7.56 -9.75 14.25
CA LYS A 105 -7.36 -8.46 13.59
C LYS A 105 -5.87 -8.17 13.40
N TYR A 106 -5.51 -7.72 12.20
CA TYR A 106 -4.12 -7.48 11.81
C TYR A 106 -3.91 -6.01 11.48
N PHE A 107 -2.86 -5.42 12.06
CA PHE A 107 -2.36 -4.12 11.65
C PHE A 107 -1.10 -4.32 10.82
N PHE A 108 -1.17 -3.99 9.53
CA PHE A 108 -0.02 -4.00 8.66
C PHE A 108 0.59 -2.61 8.61
N ALA A 109 1.89 -2.51 8.85
CA ALA A 109 2.67 -1.29 8.74
C ALA A 109 3.78 -1.47 7.70
N MET A 110 3.97 -0.46 6.84
CA MET A 110 5.00 -0.48 5.82
C MET A 110 5.70 0.88 5.69
N ASN A 111 7.03 0.87 5.54
CA ASN A 111 7.82 2.06 5.20
C ASN A 111 8.66 1.83 3.94
N LEU A 112 8.63 2.78 3.00
CA LEU A 112 9.27 2.68 1.68
C LEU A 112 9.93 4.00 1.24
N TYR A 113 11.00 3.87 0.46
CA TYR A 113 11.76 4.97 -0.14
C TYR A 113 12.54 4.52 -1.40
N ASN A 114 12.23 5.13 -2.55
CA ASN A 114 12.85 4.86 -3.85
C ASN A 114 12.79 3.37 -4.26
N ASN A 115 11.61 2.78 -4.17
CA ASN A 115 11.39 1.35 -4.41
C ASN A 115 10.50 1.07 -5.64
N GLN A 116 10.46 1.97 -6.64
CA GLN A 116 9.50 1.88 -7.75
C GLN A 116 9.47 0.51 -8.46
N GLU A 117 10.61 -0.17 -8.52
CA GLU A 117 10.77 -1.45 -9.24
C GLU A 117 10.14 -2.62 -8.50
N ILE A 118 10.25 -2.65 -7.17
CA ILE A 118 9.77 -3.77 -6.36
C ILE A 118 8.37 -3.56 -5.81
N ILE A 119 7.92 -2.30 -5.65
CA ILE A 119 6.61 -1.98 -5.10
C ILE A 119 5.49 -2.82 -5.72
N PRO A 120 5.35 -2.94 -7.06
CA PRO A 120 4.24 -3.70 -7.62
C PRO A 120 4.18 -5.16 -7.16
N HIS A 121 5.34 -5.81 -7.02
CA HIS A 121 5.44 -7.17 -6.50
C HIS A 121 5.05 -7.28 -5.02
N LEU A 122 5.52 -6.34 -4.20
CA LEU A 122 5.18 -6.28 -2.77
C LEU A 122 3.67 -6.10 -2.57
N LEU A 123 3.07 -5.20 -3.35
CA LEU A 123 1.64 -4.91 -3.29
C LEU A 123 0.79 -6.09 -3.75
N GLN A 124 1.23 -6.83 -4.77
CA GLN A 124 0.53 -8.04 -5.21
C GLN A 124 0.50 -9.11 -4.12
N GLU A 125 1.65 -9.38 -3.49
CA GLU A 125 1.73 -10.40 -2.44
C GLU A 125 0.97 -9.96 -1.18
N LEU A 126 0.98 -8.67 -0.84
CA LEU A 126 0.12 -8.10 0.21
C LEU A 126 -1.36 -8.32 -0.08
N LEU A 127 -1.84 -8.03 -1.30
CA LEU A 127 -3.24 -8.26 -1.66
C LEU A 127 -3.62 -9.73 -1.51
N ARG A 128 -2.74 -10.67 -1.87
CA ARG A 128 -2.96 -12.11 -1.67
C ARG A 128 -3.01 -12.50 -0.19
N VAL A 129 -2.20 -11.89 0.66
CA VAL A 129 -2.28 -12.06 2.12
C VAL A 129 -3.61 -11.49 2.63
N PHE A 130 -4.01 -10.31 2.15
CA PHE A 130 -5.23 -9.65 2.62
C PHE A 130 -6.50 -10.41 2.25
N GLU A 131 -6.54 -10.95 1.03
CA GLU A 131 -7.58 -11.86 0.58
C GLU A 131 -7.67 -13.09 1.49
N TYR A 132 -6.53 -13.70 1.81
CA TYR A 132 -6.47 -14.90 2.63
C TYR A 132 -6.92 -14.67 4.09
N LEU A 133 -6.46 -13.58 4.71
CA LEU A 133 -6.79 -13.21 6.09
C LEU A 133 -8.20 -12.62 6.24
N GLY A 134 -8.83 -12.21 5.14
CA GLY A 134 -10.11 -11.50 5.13
C GLY A 134 -9.91 -9.98 5.20
N PRO A 135 -10.24 -9.22 4.12
CA PRO A 135 -10.06 -7.76 4.05
C PRO A 135 -10.63 -6.96 5.23
N GLN A 136 -11.74 -7.41 5.82
CA GLN A 136 -12.40 -6.77 6.96
C GLN A 136 -11.63 -6.91 8.29
N ASN A 137 -10.65 -7.80 8.34
CA ASN A 137 -9.82 -8.06 9.52
C ASN A 137 -8.54 -7.20 9.53
N ILE A 138 -8.38 -6.32 8.54
CA ILE A 138 -7.09 -5.69 8.22
C ILE A 138 -7.19 -4.18 8.35
N TYR A 139 -6.16 -3.61 8.95
CA TYR A 139 -5.79 -2.21 8.76
C TYR A 139 -4.43 -2.15 8.07
N PHE A 140 -4.31 -1.35 7.02
CA PHE A 140 -3.04 -1.14 6.33
C PHE A 140 -2.55 0.30 6.48
N SER A 141 -1.37 0.47 7.06
CA SER A 141 -0.69 1.74 7.22
C SER A 141 0.60 1.75 6.41
N LEU A 142 0.75 2.73 5.53
CA LEU A 142 1.98 2.92 4.77
C LEU A 142 2.49 4.35 4.93
N TYR A 143 3.79 4.48 5.20
CA TYR A 143 4.50 5.75 5.17
C TYR A 143 5.61 5.71 4.11
N GLU A 144 5.46 6.52 3.07
CA GLU A 144 6.50 6.76 2.06
C GLU A 144 7.26 8.03 2.44
N ASN A 145 8.59 7.94 2.54
CA ASN A 145 9.43 9.00 3.11
C ASN A 145 10.19 9.85 2.07
N GLY A 146 9.51 10.32 1.03
CA GLY A 146 10.00 11.39 0.14
C GLY A 146 10.75 10.89 -1.09
N SER A 147 10.28 9.83 -1.74
CA SER A 147 10.92 9.22 -2.90
C SER A 147 11.11 10.21 -4.05
N GLY A 148 12.23 10.10 -4.75
CA GLY A 148 12.55 10.84 -5.96
C GLY A 148 12.10 10.14 -7.25
N ASP A 149 11.66 8.88 -7.14
CA ASP A 149 11.21 8.04 -8.25
C ASP A 149 9.66 7.93 -8.31
N SER A 150 9.14 6.97 -9.07
CA SER A 150 7.70 6.78 -9.26
C SER A 150 6.97 6.15 -8.06
N SER A 151 7.65 5.83 -6.96
CA SER A 151 7.06 5.14 -5.79
C SER A 151 5.80 5.85 -5.30
N LYS A 152 5.86 7.18 -5.17
CA LYS A 152 4.76 8.04 -4.69
C LYS A 152 3.48 7.86 -5.50
N TYR A 153 3.64 7.81 -6.82
CA TYR A 153 2.52 7.65 -7.74
C TYR A 153 1.90 6.25 -7.62
N ILE A 154 2.73 5.22 -7.64
CA ILE A 154 2.28 3.82 -7.55
C ILE A 154 1.52 3.58 -6.24
N LEU A 155 2.04 4.10 -5.12
CA LEU A 155 1.43 3.98 -3.79
C LEU A 155 0.11 4.77 -3.68
N SER A 156 0.03 5.95 -4.31
CA SER A 156 -1.23 6.71 -4.37
C SER A 156 -2.32 5.95 -5.13
N MET A 157 -1.95 5.26 -6.22
CA MET A 157 -2.88 4.40 -6.96
C MET A 157 -3.25 3.14 -6.17
N PHE A 158 -2.32 2.60 -5.37
CA PHE A 158 -2.62 1.46 -4.51
C PHE A 158 -3.64 1.81 -3.44
N LYS A 159 -3.57 3.02 -2.86
CA LYS A 159 -4.61 3.51 -1.95
C LYS A 159 -6.01 3.43 -2.57
N VAL A 160 -6.16 3.88 -3.82
CA VAL A 160 -7.45 3.79 -4.54
C VAL A 160 -7.91 2.35 -4.67
N THR A 161 -6.98 1.42 -4.89
CA THR A 161 -7.27 -0.02 -4.95
C THR A 161 -7.74 -0.56 -3.61
N LEU A 162 -7.06 -0.23 -2.51
CA LEU A 162 -7.48 -0.62 -1.15
C LEU A 162 -8.86 -0.06 -0.80
N ASP A 163 -9.12 1.21 -1.12
CA ASP A 163 -10.41 1.87 -0.87
C ASP A 163 -11.54 1.16 -1.64
N LYS A 164 -11.31 0.77 -2.91
CA LYS A 164 -12.27 0.00 -3.71
C LYS A 164 -12.53 -1.40 -3.15
N LEU A 165 -11.52 -2.02 -2.55
CA LEU A 165 -11.63 -3.34 -1.91
C LEU A 165 -12.23 -3.27 -0.50
N GLY A 166 -12.54 -2.06 0.00
CA GLY A 166 -13.08 -1.87 1.35
C GLY A 166 -12.06 -2.14 2.46
N ILE A 167 -10.76 -2.18 2.13
CA ILE A 167 -9.69 -2.40 3.10
C ILE A 167 -9.41 -1.07 3.80
N ARG A 168 -9.56 -1.05 5.12
CA ARG A 168 -9.27 0.14 5.93
C ARG A 168 -7.78 0.46 5.85
N ASN A 169 -7.44 1.69 5.48
CA ASN A 169 -6.06 2.05 5.23
C ASN A 169 -5.74 3.52 5.46
N ILE A 170 -4.44 3.79 5.58
CA ILE A 170 -3.83 5.09 5.33
C ILE A 170 -2.55 4.87 4.51
N VAL A 171 -2.38 5.67 3.46
CA VAL A 171 -1.17 5.71 2.65
C VAL A 171 -0.68 7.14 2.64
N SER A 172 0.32 7.42 3.46
CA SER A 172 0.93 8.73 3.63
C SER A 172 2.15 8.84 2.73
N VAL A 173 2.13 9.81 1.82
CA VAL A 173 3.21 10.06 0.88
C VAL A 173 3.86 11.40 1.17
N ASP A 174 5.10 11.36 1.64
CA ASP A 174 5.84 12.56 1.99
C ASP A 174 6.41 13.24 0.73
N ARG A 175 6.44 14.57 0.77
CA ARG A 175 7.06 15.40 -0.27
C ARG A 175 8.44 15.88 0.13
N GLU A 176 8.75 15.85 1.42
CA GLU A 176 10.03 16.27 1.95
C GLU A 176 11.09 15.20 1.71
N GLN A 177 12.22 15.61 1.16
CA GLN A 177 13.36 14.71 1.01
C GLN A 177 14.05 14.52 2.36
N LYS A 178 14.71 13.37 2.49
CA LYS A 178 15.58 13.07 3.63
C LYS A 178 16.56 14.23 3.89
N PRO A 179 16.66 14.74 5.14
CA PRO A 179 17.63 15.77 5.48
C PRO A 179 19.07 15.33 5.19
N LYS A 180 19.91 16.27 4.73
CA LYS A 180 21.31 15.98 4.35
C LYS A 180 22.18 15.47 5.50
N SER A 181 21.93 15.95 6.72
CA SER A 181 22.67 15.55 7.92
C SER A 181 21.71 15.11 9.00
N VAL A 182 21.57 13.79 9.16
CA VAL A 182 20.78 13.18 10.24
C VAL A 182 21.37 11.81 10.57
N HIS A 183 21.35 11.45 11.85
CA HIS A 183 21.77 10.13 12.27
C HIS A 183 20.83 9.07 11.69
N ARG A 184 21.36 8.13 10.90
CA ARG A 184 20.57 7.18 10.10
C ARG A 184 19.59 6.37 10.94
N ILE A 185 20.02 5.86 12.09
CA ILE A 185 19.19 4.99 12.94
C ILE A 185 18.03 5.76 13.53
N GLU A 186 18.30 6.96 14.05
CA GLU A 186 17.26 7.81 14.64
C GLU A 186 16.25 8.24 13.59
N TYR A 187 16.73 8.61 12.39
CA TYR A 187 15.88 8.96 11.27
C TYR A 187 14.96 7.80 10.89
N LEU A 188 15.50 6.60 10.68
CA LEU A 188 14.70 5.43 10.32
C LEU A 188 13.71 5.06 11.44
N ALA A 189 14.09 5.18 12.70
CA ALA A 189 13.17 4.95 13.82
C ALA A 189 11.97 5.91 13.77
N LYS A 190 12.18 7.20 13.49
CA LYS A 190 11.10 8.18 13.32
C LYS A 190 10.17 7.79 12.18
N LEU A 191 10.70 7.34 11.04
CA LEU A 191 9.89 6.92 9.90
C LEU A 191 9.04 5.68 10.19
N ARG A 192 9.60 4.69 10.89
CA ARG A 192 8.84 3.50 11.31
C ARG A 192 7.75 3.86 12.30
N ASN A 193 8.02 4.79 13.22
CA ASN A 193 7.00 5.29 14.15
C ASN A 193 5.85 5.95 13.38
N LYS A 194 6.12 6.74 12.33
CA LYS A 194 5.06 7.32 11.48
C LYS A 194 4.18 6.26 10.81
N ALA A 195 4.74 5.14 10.37
CA ALA A 195 3.94 4.03 9.84
C ALA A 195 3.07 3.35 10.93
N LEU A 196 3.42 3.49 12.21
CA LEU A 196 2.69 2.91 13.35
C LEU A 196 1.73 3.90 14.03
N GLU A 197 1.88 5.22 13.84
CA GLU A 197 1.01 6.27 14.41
C GLU A 197 -0.50 5.97 14.33
N PRO A 198 -1.03 5.40 13.22
CA PRO A 198 -2.45 5.10 13.15
C PRO A 198 -2.95 4.07 14.18
N LEU A 199 -2.09 3.26 14.79
CA LEU A 199 -2.47 2.37 15.89
C LEU A 199 -3.10 3.14 17.05
N GLU A 200 -2.55 4.30 17.40
CA GLU A 200 -3.07 5.13 18.49
C GLU A 200 -4.46 5.67 18.15
N THR A 201 -4.61 6.22 16.95
CA THR A 201 -5.91 6.74 16.47
C THR A 201 -6.96 5.63 16.37
N GLU A 202 -6.58 4.45 15.90
CA GLU A 202 -7.48 3.30 15.85
C GLU A 202 -7.90 2.83 17.25
N SER A 203 -6.94 2.79 18.19
CA SER A 203 -7.19 2.43 19.60
C SER A 203 -8.16 3.40 20.27
N LEU A 204 -7.96 4.71 20.09
CA LEU A 204 -8.88 5.75 20.59
C LEU A 204 -10.30 5.60 20.03
N ASN A 205 -10.42 5.07 18.81
CA ASN A 205 -11.71 4.75 18.19
C ASN A 205 -12.23 3.33 18.53
N GLY A 206 -11.71 2.71 19.59
CA GLY A 206 -12.15 1.41 20.09
C GLY A 206 -11.72 0.21 19.25
N ARG A 207 -10.76 0.38 18.33
CA ARG A 207 -10.26 -0.70 17.48
C ARG A 207 -8.91 -1.19 17.96
N LYS A 208 -8.85 -2.47 18.29
CA LYS A 208 -7.63 -3.16 18.71
C LYS A 208 -7.25 -4.21 17.66
N TYR A 209 -5.97 -4.48 17.58
CA TYR A 209 -5.37 -5.45 16.66
C TYR A 209 -4.60 -6.48 17.48
N ASP A 210 -4.69 -7.75 17.09
CA ASP A 210 -4.07 -8.87 17.78
C ASP A 210 -2.62 -9.05 17.34
N LYS A 211 -2.31 -8.72 16.08
CA LYS A 211 -0.95 -8.78 15.52
C LYS A 211 -0.61 -7.52 14.74
N ILE A 212 0.64 -7.09 14.87
CA ILE A 212 1.25 -6.06 14.04
C ILE A 212 2.23 -6.75 13.10
N VAL A 213 2.03 -6.59 11.79
CA VAL A 213 2.95 -7.07 10.77
C VAL A 213 3.66 -5.84 10.19
N PHE A 214 4.93 -5.68 10.55
CA PHE A 214 5.75 -4.57 10.08
C PHE A 214 6.69 -5.03 8.97
N MET A 215 6.75 -4.30 7.86
CA MET A 215 7.62 -4.63 6.73
C MET A 215 8.27 -3.39 6.11
N ASN A 216 9.46 -3.60 5.51
CA ASN A 216 10.15 -2.60 4.71
C ASN A 216 10.15 -3.04 3.23
N ASP A 217 11.16 -2.64 2.49
CA ASP A 217 11.43 -2.92 1.09
C ASP A 217 12.10 -4.28 0.83
N VAL A 218 11.68 -5.31 1.57
CA VAL A 218 12.14 -6.70 1.40
C VAL A 218 11.17 -7.46 0.50
N VAL A 219 11.71 -8.26 -0.42
CA VAL A 219 10.89 -9.11 -1.29
C VAL A 219 10.44 -10.35 -0.52
N PHE A 220 9.12 -10.58 -0.47
CA PHE A 220 8.51 -11.76 0.13
C PHE A 220 7.42 -12.32 -0.78
N CYS A 221 7.03 -13.56 -0.53
CA CYS A 221 5.81 -14.15 -1.08
C CYS A 221 4.74 -14.26 0.02
N ARG A 222 3.48 -14.40 -0.37
CA ARG A 222 2.33 -14.55 0.53
C ARG A 222 2.61 -15.49 1.70
N ASN A 223 3.15 -16.66 1.40
CA ASN A 223 3.34 -17.71 2.39
C ASN A 223 4.45 -17.40 3.40
N ASP A 224 5.38 -16.48 3.10
CA ASP A 224 6.37 -16.05 4.09
C ASP A 224 5.70 -15.29 5.24
N ILE A 225 4.74 -14.42 4.93
CA ILE A 225 3.95 -13.71 5.95
C ILE A 225 3.03 -14.68 6.70
N LEU A 226 2.36 -15.61 5.99
CA LEU A 226 1.50 -16.59 6.65
C LEU A 226 2.27 -17.52 7.58
N GLU A 227 3.50 -17.90 7.20
CA GLU A 227 4.37 -18.71 8.06
C GLU A 227 4.85 -17.91 9.28
N LEU A 228 5.21 -16.62 9.14
CA LEU A 228 5.55 -15.78 10.29
C LEU A 228 4.39 -15.66 11.28
N LEU A 229 3.17 -15.42 10.78
CA LEU A 229 1.96 -15.41 11.61
C LEU A 229 1.74 -16.78 12.28
N TYR A 230 1.90 -17.87 11.52
CA TYR A 230 1.78 -19.23 12.05
C TYR A 230 2.75 -19.47 13.20
N GLN A 231 4.03 -19.17 12.99
CA GLN A 231 5.10 -19.39 13.96
C GLN A 231 4.93 -18.53 15.20
N SER A 232 4.59 -17.24 15.04
CA SER A 232 4.28 -16.35 16.17
C SER A 232 3.20 -16.96 17.07
N GLU A 233 2.11 -17.43 16.48
CA GLU A 233 1.01 -18.04 17.22
C GLU A 233 1.35 -19.41 17.79
N HIS A 234 2.06 -20.24 17.02
CA HIS A 234 2.39 -21.61 17.41
C HIS A 234 3.38 -21.64 18.57
N GLN A 235 4.36 -20.74 18.56
CA GLN A 235 5.38 -20.61 19.60
C GLN A 235 4.99 -19.61 20.70
N GLN A 236 3.82 -18.95 20.57
CA GLN A 236 3.38 -17.88 21.48
C GLN A 236 4.42 -16.76 21.63
N SER A 237 5.09 -16.42 20.53
CA SER A 237 6.14 -15.40 20.52
C SER A 237 5.57 -13.99 20.57
N ASP A 238 6.16 -13.14 21.41
CA ASP A 238 5.91 -11.69 21.40
C ASP A 238 6.42 -11.03 20.11
N MET A 239 7.51 -11.56 19.55
CA MET A 239 8.12 -11.09 18.30
C MET A 239 8.60 -12.28 17.46
N THR A 240 8.35 -12.23 16.16
CA THR A 240 8.80 -13.24 15.20
C THR A 240 9.40 -12.54 14.00
N CYS A 241 10.68 -12.79 13.74
CA CYS A 241 11.44 -12.17 12.65
C CYS A 241 11.88 -13.24 11.65
N PRO A 242 11.74 -13.02 10.34
CA PRO A 242 12.38 -13.86 9.35
C PRO A 242 13.89 -13.56 9.31
N LEU A 243 14.66 -14.50 8.76
CA LEU A 243 16.02 -14.22 8.29
C LEU A 243 15.94 -13.48 6.95
N ASP A 244 16.77 -12.46 6.79
CA ASP A 244 16.89 -11.68 5.55
C ASP A 244 18.22 -12.01 4.86
N PHE A 245 18.18 -12.08 3.54
CA PHE A 245 19.31 -12.47 2.72
C PHE A 245 19.55 -11.43 1.61
N ASP A 246 20.82 -11.17 1.31
CA ASP A 246 21.24 -10.45 0.12
C ASP A 246 21.94 -11.37 -0.89
N THR A 247 21.96 -10.94 -2.15
CA THR A 247 22.77 -11.57 -3.19
C THR A 247 24.11 -10.83 -3.28
N GLY A 248 25.22 -11.57 -3.32
CA GLY A 248 26.57 -11.02 -3.40
C GLY A 248 27.56 -11.96 -4.08
N GLY A 249 28.84 -11.83 -3.72
CA GLY A 249 29.94 -12.59 -4.33
C GLY A 249 30.40 -12.01 -5.67
N PRO A 250 31.47 -12.58 -6.26
CA PRO A 250 32.10 -12.05 -7.48
C PRO A 250 31.18 -11.99 -8.70
N ASP A 251 30.18 -12.86 -8.77
CA ASP A 251 29.21 -12.94 -9.87
C ASP A 251 27.78 -12.53 -9.47
N GLY A 252 27.58 -12.09 -8.21
CA GLY A 252 26.30 -11.64 -7.68
C GLY A 252 25.29 -12.78 -7.42
N ARG A 253 25.71 -14.04 -7.39
CA ARG A 253 24.80 -15.20 -7.26
C ARG A 253 24.84 -15.89 -5.91
N GLU A 254 25.76 -15.51 -5.04
CA GLU A 254 25.85 -16.08 -3.70
C GLU A 254 24.74 -15.50 -2.82
N ILE A 255 24.04 -16.37 -2.09
CA ILE A 255 23.07 -15.97 -1.07
C ILE A 255 23.83 -15.78 0.23
N LEU A 256 23.71 -14.59 0.80
CA LEU A 256 24.46 -14.16 1.98
C LEU A 256 23.50 -13.64 3.04
N PHE A 257 23.83 -13.85 4.31
CA PHE A 257 23.04 -13.31 5.42
C PHE A 257 23.16 -11.78 5.47
N ARG A 258 22.01 -11.09 5.59
CA ARG A 258 21.97 -9.63 5.68
C ARG A 258 22.30 -9.16 7.11
N ASP A 259 22.79 -7.93 7.22
CA ASP A 259 22.94 -7.19 8.47
C ASP A 259 23.89 -7.83 9.50
N THR A 260 24.93 -8.51 9.02
CA THR A 260 26.00 -9.10 9.85
C THR A 260 26.74 -8.10 10.76
N TRP A 261 26.64 -6.79 10.51
CA TRP A 261 27.25 -5.77 11.36
C TRP A 261 26.66 -5.75 12.80
N VAL A 262 25.39 -6.10 12.98
CA VAL A 262 24.71 -6.22 14.29
C VAL A 262 24.46 -7.65 14.72
N ALA A 263 24.52 -8.62 13.82
CA ALA A 263 24.26 -10.01 14.18
C ALA A 263 25.39 -10.60 15.01
N ARG A 264 25.04 -11.38 16.04
CA ARG A 264 25.98 -12.09 16.92
C ARG A 264 25.52 -13.52 17.16
N ASP A 265 26.45 -14.46 17.15
CA ASP A 265 26.16 -15.86 17.49
C ASP A 265 25.94 -16.05 19.00
N LEU A 266 25.72 -17.29 19.45
CA LEU A 266 25.53 -17.60 20.88
C LEU A 266 26.78 -17.30 21.73
N GLY A 267 27.97 -17.25 21.14
CA GLY A 267 29.22 -16.87 21.79
C GLY A 267 29.45 -15.36 21.84
N GLY A 268 28.68 -14.58 21.10
CA GLY A 268 28.87 -13.13 20.96
C GLY A 268 29.81 -12.75 19.82
N GLU A 269 30.19 -13.68 18.95
CA GLU A 269 31.04 -13.44 17.78
C GLU A 269 30.23 -12.89 16.61
N SER A 270 30.89 -12.14 15.73
CA SER A 270 30.22 -11.56 14.56
C SER A 270 29.89 -12.63 13.52
N PHE A 271 28.69 -12.57 12.95
CA PHE A 271 28.33 -13.48 11.85
C PHE A 271 29.17 -13.22 10.60
N HIS A 272 29.69 -14.29 10.03
CA HIS A 272 30.23 -14.28 8.68
C HIS A 272 29.07 -14.49 7.70
N LYS A 273 29.08 -13.74 6.59
CA LYS A 273 27.94 -13.69 5.65
C LYS A 273 27.59 -15.06 5.01
N GLY A 274 28.49 -16.04 5.07
CA GLY A 274 28.33 -17.33 4.41
C GLY A 274 27.27 -18.20 5.07
N LEU A 275 26.45 -18.88 4.26
CA LEU A 275 25.41 -19.79 4.77
C LEU A 275 25.98 -21.01 5.51
N ASN A 276 27.23 -21.40 5.23
CA ASN A 276 27.87 -22.53 5.91
C ASN A 276 28.21 -22.22 7.38
N ASP A 277 28.18 -20.95 7.75
CA ASP A 277 28.47 -20.47 9.10
C ASP A 277 27.19 -20.21 9.92
N MET A 278 26.01 -20.53 9.37
CA MET A 278 24.68 -20.45 10.01
C MET A 278 24.14 -21.83 10.36
#